data_AF-A0A1I5IB17-F1
#
_entry.id   AF-A0A1I5IB17-F1
#
_cell.length_a   1.000
_cell.length_b   1.000
_cell.length_c   1.000
_cell.angle_alpha   90.00
_cell.angle_beta   90.00
_cell.angle_gamma   90.00
#
_symmetry.space_group_name_H-M   'P 1'
#
loop_
_entity.id
_entity.type
_entity.pdbx_description
1 polymer ?
#
loop_
_entity_poly.entity_id
_entity_poly.type
_entity_poly.pdbx_seq_one_letter_code
_entity_poly.pdbx_strand_id
1 'polypeptide(L)'
;MVDAIPTAASPVSKFRSPATVAVDNLLRKTLRVSDPRDPDQIANALLNFYPEEADRDRREQAGLPYSSVPDYVPVAKNNGPSSVELAQAQDDLERDLQTLSTSSPLKDIRIEMIGWGRSIRQIANDGLAAARLALDSVNHDRAMSARRQLGEYSRLARYVGTLTDGSAILFRRFAQSCDVLAALILVAIGEGLASSGITRSTAIVRSAAGELQARRNAVIMALRSLTGSVESSLGQEDWPRGIEAYRSLVRQLEAGGQADLRALLEESALSKAMDDLVDLSTGASVEGLRELSTASSLLVHRFQRLIQFGQSIQVPIDEPITLGSPESPPLVAFVSSLQLFVDAFVSQGSSRLLYVARPPIIVYGLYGAGGPDLGAQRLIGLTMARSFLLEQVDCFAGCGCEDDNVKCQILLDYILFLVDRAIDLYSVGTDPDGRGEQERRATAVGLAINEVLVLTDPGKAPPELLCEFSKKLRDMLDGIAEGLLEPFGGRKPAAWSVGLKSLMVRELRIAYQAEDQTERLVRSLTQQCDFDVFNFKKNRSLIRWMIREVLHNTFNVRATMPNPVQMPSPVASSMASMGQNRPDYWSA
;
A
#
# COMPACT_ATOMS: atom_id res chain seq x y z
N MET A 1 -28.03 -61.83 57.36
CA MET A 1 -27.18 -62.33 56.25
C MET A 1 -27.14 -61.20 55.22
N VAL A 2 -26.08 -60.43 55.03
CA VAL A 2 -24.67 -60.46 55.44
C VAL A 2 -24.24 -59.01 55.70
N ASP A 3 -23.34 -58.84 56.66
CA ASP A 3 -22.83 -57.58 57.21
C ASP A 3 -22.22 -56.61 56.19
N ALA A 4 -22.39 -55.31 56.43
CA ALA A 4 -21.45 -54.28 56.00
C ALA A 4 -21.13 -53.36 57.18
N ILE A 5 -19.85 -53.42 57.55
CA ILE A 5 -19.15 -52.77 58.66
C ILE A 5 -19.20 -51.24 58.53
N PRO A 6 -19.31 -50.48 59.65
CA PRO A 6 -19.13 -49.04 59.66
C PRO A 6 -17.63 -48.71 59.66
N THR A 7 -17.14 -48.01 58.65
CA THR A 7 -15.75 -47.52 58.61
C THR A 7 -15.69 -46.00 58.76
N ALA A 8 -15.22 -45.62 59.94
CA ALA A 8 -14.38 -44.47 60.24
C ALA A 8 -14.95 -43.07 59.96
N ALA A 9 -15.51 -42.48 61.03
CA ALA A 9 -15.34 -41.07 61.31
C ALA A 9 -13.86 -40.68 61.12
N SER A 10 -13.58 -39.75 60.21
CA SER A 10 -12.32 -39.00 60.20
C SER A 10 -12.53 -37.66 60.89
N PRO A 11 -11.55 -37.23 61.69
CA PRO A 11 -11.75 -36.38 62.85
C PRO A 11 -11.89 -34.90 62.48
N VAL A 12 -12.81 -34.21 63.16
CA VAL A 12 -12.79 -32.76 63.30
C VAL A 12 -11.44 -32.38 63.92
N SER A 13 -10.52 -31.81 63.13
CA SER A 13 -9.26 -31.31 63.66
C SER A 13 -9.50 -30.09 64.53
N LYS A 14 -9.42 -30.32 65.84
CA LYS A 14 -9.24 -29.28 66.86
C LYS A 14 -7.91 -28.57 66.62
N PHE A 15 -7.93 -27.26 66.80
CA PHE A 15 -6.83 -26.27 66.72
C PHE A 15 -6.34 -25.93 65.31
N ARG A 16 -7.09 -25.05 64.62
CA ARG A 16 -6.53 -24.30 63.49
C ARG A 16 -5.52 -23.28 64.03
N SER A 17 -4.36 -23.18 63.40
CA SER A 17 -3.39 -22.14 63.75
C SER A 17 -3.99 -20.76 63.44
N PRO A 18 -3.68 -19.71 64.21
CA PRO A 18 -4.14 -18.35 63.92
C PRO A 18 -3.82 -17.91 62.48
N ALA A 19 -2.70 -18.40 61.94
CA ALA A 19 -2.27 -18.17 60.56
C ALA A 19 -3.21 -18.79 59.52
N THR A 20 -3.71 -20.01 59.72
CA THR A 20 -4.65 -20.64 58.76
C THR A 20 -6.00 -19.94 58.77
N VAL A 21 -6.47 -19.49 59.94
CA VAL A 21 -7.71 -18.70 60.03
C VAL A 21 -7.54 -17.31 59.38
N ALA A 22 -6.37 -16.69 59.53
CA ALA A 22 -6.05 -15.42 58.89
C ALA A 22 -6.02 -15.54 57.35
N VAL A 23 -5.43 -16.61 56.82
CA VAL A 23 -5.41 -16.90 55.37
C VAL A 23 -6.81 -17.19 54.85
N ASP A 24 -7.60 -18.03 55.53
CA ASP A 24 -8.99 -18.30 55.15
C ASP A 24 -9.82 -17.00 55.10
N ASN A 25 -9.65 -16.10 56.08
CA ASN A 25 -10.35 -14.82 56.11
C ASN A 25 -9.85 -13.83 55.05
N LEU A 26 -8.56 -13.86 54.71
CA LEU A 26 -7.99 -13.08 53.62
C LEU A 26 -8.61 -13.54 52.29
N LEU A 27 -8.63 -14.85 52.01
CA LEU A 27 -9.22 -15.43 50.80
C LEU A 27 -10.71 -15.10 50.66
N ARG A 28 -11.49 -15.20 51.74
CA ARG A 28 -12.91 -14.77 51.72
C ARG A 28 -13.07 -13.28 51.40
N LYS A 29 -12.18 -12.43 51.92
CA LYS A 29 -12.26 -10.97 51.74
C LYS A 29 -11.80 -10.54 50.34
N THR A 30 -10.72 -11.12 49.83
CA THR A 30 -10.14 -10.75 48.54
C THR A 30 -10.90 -11.37 47.37
N LEU A 31 -11.19 -12.67 47.43
CA LEU A 31 -11.85 -13.40 46.35
C LEU A 31 -13.38 -13.44 46.48
N ARG A 32 -13.95 -12.89 47.57
CA ARG A 32 -15.40 -12.88 47.85
C ARG A 32 -16.05 -14.28 47.84
N VAL A 33 -15.29 -15.29 48.26
CA VAL A 33 -15.73 -16.69 48.30
C VAL A 33 -16.37 -17.03 49.65
N SER A 34 -17.45 -17.82 49.64
CA SER A 34 -18.12 -18.32 50.85
C SER A 34 -17.28 -19.38 51.59
N ASP A 35 -16.77 -20.39 50.86
CA ASP A 35 -15.92 -21.43 51.43
C ASP A 35 -14.51 -21.42 50.79
N PRO A 36 -13.47 -20.92 51.50
CA PRO A 36 -12.10 -20.85 51.00
C PRO A 36 -11.39 -22.21 50.95
N ARG A 37 -12.13 -23.32 51.12
CA ARG A 37 -11.63 -24.69 51.01
C ARG A 37 -12.25 -25.46 49.85
N ASP A 38 -13.26 -24.88 49.22
CA ASP A 38 -13.87 -25.43 48.02
C ASP A 38 -13.03 -25.00 46.81
N PRO A 39 -12.30 -25.94 46.16
CA PRO A 39 -11.41 -25.61 45.07
C PRO A 39 -12.16 -25.02 43.87
N ASP A 40 -13.42 -25.42 43.63
CA ASP A 40 -14.20 -24.95 42.50
C ASP A 40 -14.65 -23.49 42.72
N GLN A 41 -15.01 -23.12 43.96
CA GLN A 41 -15.35 -21.73 44.27
C GLN A 41 -14.13 -20.81 44.20
N ILE A 42 -12.96 -21.28 44.64
CA ILE A 42 -11.72 -20.49 44.56
C ILE A 42 -11.29 -20.32 43.10
N ALA A 43 -11.32 -21.39 42.29
CA ALA A 43 -10.97 -21.32 40.88
C ALA A 43 -11.89 -20.35 40.13
N ASN A 44 -13.21 -20.45 40.31
CA ASN A 44 -14.17 -19.53 39.69
C ASN A 44 -13.98 -18.08 40.16
N ALA A 45 -13.67 -17.87 41.44
CA ALA A 45 -13.40 -16.53 41.95
C ALA A 45 -12.08 -15.94 41.45
N LEU A 46 -11.03 -16.76 41.30
CA LEU A 46 -9.76 -16.35 40.70
C LEU A 46 -9.93 -16.01 39.21
N LEU A 47 -10.67 -16.82 38.45
CA LEU A 47 -10.99 -16.53 37.05
C LEU A 47 -11.77 -15.22 36.89
N ASN A 48 -12.65 -14.90 37.85
CA ASN A 48 -13.35 -13.61 37.87
C ASN A 48 -12.45 -12.45 38.31
N PHE A 49 -11.41 -12.71 39.10
CA PHE A 49 -10.47 -11.69 39.59
C PHE A 49 -9.39 -11.37 38.56
N TYR A 50 -9.01 -12.33 37.71
CA TYR A 50 -8.02 -12.22 36.64
C TYR A 50 -8.64 -12.60 35.28
N PRO A 51 -9.45 -11.71 34.69
CA PRO A 51 -10.22 -12.02 33.48
C PRO A 51 -9.34 -12.31 32.25
N GLU A 52 -8.17 -11.67 32.14
CA GLU A 52 -7.22 -11.88 31.04
C GLU A 52 -6.59 -13.29 31.07
N GLU A 53 -6.29 -13.79 32.27
CA GLU A 53 -5.73 -15.13 32.47
C GLU A 53 -6.82 -16.20 32.31
N ALA A 54 -8.05 -15.90 32.73
CA ALA A 54 -9.18 -16.79 32.55
C ALA A 54 -9.52 -17.07 31.08
N ASP A 55 -9.44 -16.06 30.22
CA ASP A 55 -9.66 -16.22 28.79
C ASP A 55 -8.52 -16.98 28.11
N ARG A 56 -7.29 -16.87 28.62
CA ARG A 56 -6.15 -17.70 28.19
C ARG A 56 -6.39 -19.18 28.51
N ASP A 57 -6.81 -19.49 29.73
CA ASP A 57 -7.02 -20.87 30.18
C ASP A 57 -8.22 -21.53 29.48
N ARG A 58 -9.28 -20.77 29.16
CA ARG A 58 -10.39 -21.25 28.30
C ARG A 58 -9.95 -21.59 26.88
N ARG A 59 -9.04 -20.78 26.31
CA ARG A 59 -8.48 -21.04 24.96
C ARG A 59 -7.56 -22.26 24.97
N GLU A 60 -6.85 -22.48 26.06
CA GLU A 60 -6.08 -23.72 26.28
C GLU A 60 -7.00 -24.95 26.34
N GLN A 61 -8.08 -24.90 27.13
CA GLN A 61 -9.08 -25.97 27.17
C GLN A 61 -9.76 -26.22 25.81
N ALA A 62 -9.88 -25.19 24.97
CA ALA A 62 -10.39 -25.28 23.61
C ALA A 62 -9.34 -25.74 22.57
N GLY A 63 -8.09 -25.96 22.97
CA GLY A 63 -7.01 -26.46 22.11
C GLY A 63 -6.46 -25.45 21.10
N LEU A 64 -6.61 -24.14 21.36
CA LEU A 64 -6.12 -23.08 20.47
C LEU A 64 -4.64 -22.71 20.78
N PRO A 65 -3.80 -22.46 19.76
CA PRO A 65 -2.36 -22.25 19.95
C PRO A 65 -1.99 -20.93 20.68
N TYR A 66 -0.94 -21.00 21.50
CA TYR A 66 -0.43 -19.99 22.44
C TYR A 66 0.16 -18.70 21.85
N SER A 67 0.31 -18.57 20.53
CA SER A 67 0.88 -17.34 19.97
C SER A 67 -0.12 -16.21 20.19
N SER A 68 0.32 -15.20 20.95
CA SER A 68 -0.28 -13.88 21.15
C SER A 68 -1.15 -13.47 19.98
N VAL A 69 -2.43 -13.84 20.02
CA VAL A 69 -3.43 -13.14 19.24
C VAL A 69 -3.57 -11.82 19.98
N PRO A 70 -3.13 -10.68 19.40
CA PRO A 70 -3.29 -9.41 20.08
C PRO A 70 -4.76 -9.28 20.46
N ASP A 71 -5.01 -8.77 21.66
CA ASP A 71 -6.37 -8.53 22.14
C ASP A 71 -7.17 -7.94 21.00
N TYR A 72 -8.25 -8.64 20.62
CA TYR A 72 -9.26 -8.02 19.78
C TYR A 72 -9.91 -6.95 20.66
N VAL A 73 -9.26 -5.79 20.73
CA VAL A 73 -9.92 -4.56 21.14
C VAL A 73 -11.02 -4.40 20.12
N PRO A 74 -12.31 -4.50 20.50
CA PRO A 74 -13.38 -4.27 19.56
C PRO A 74 -13.11 -2.92 18.93
N VAL A 75 -12.88 -2.93 17.62
CA VAL A 75 -12.63 -1.71 16.85
C VAL A 75 -13.82 -0.83 17.13
N ALA A 76 -13.64 0.18 17.99
CA ALA A 76 -14.64 1.18 18.20
C ALA A 76 -15.01 1.66 16.79
N LYS A 77 -16.31 1.69 16.47
CA LYS A 77 -16.77 2.34 15.25
C LYS A 77 -16.30 3.79 15.36
N ASN A 78 -15.12 4.07 14.83
CA ASN A 78 -14.62 5.42 14.66
C ASN A 78 -15.48 6.00 13.56
N ASN A 79 -16.63 6.53 13.97
CA ASN A 79 -17.48 7.37 13.15
C ASN A 79 -16.70 8.67 12.95
N GLY A 80 -15.82 8.67 11.94
CA GLY A 80 -15.16 9.86 11.47
C GLY A 80 -16.20 10.87 10.94
N PRO A 81 -15.79 12.14 10.78
CA PRO A 81 -16.68 13.16 10.25
C PRO A 81 -17.22 12.81 8.86
N SER A 82 -16.53 11.97 8.07
CA SER A 82 -17.02 11.49 6.77
C SER A 82 -17.94 10.24 6.82
N SER A 83 -18.46 9.86 7.99
CA SER A 83 -19.21 8.60 8.15
C SER A 83 -20.57 8.59 7.45
N VAL A 84 -21.21 9.74 7.31
CA VAL A 84 -22.50 9.87 6.60
C VAL A 84 -22.30 9.76 5.09
N GLU A 85 -21.28 10.45 4.57
CA GLU A 85 -20.87 10.42 3.16
C GLU A 85 -20.44 9.01 2.75
N LEU A 86 -19.75 8.29 3.64
CA LEU A 86 -19.39 6.88 3.44
C LEU A 86 -20.61 5.97 3.31
N ALA A 87 -21.60 6.13 4.20
CA ALA A 87 -22.82 5.34 4.13
C ALA A 87 -23.60 5.63 2.84
N GLN A 88 -23.73 6.91 2.47
CA GLN A 88 -24.39 7.31 1.23
C GLN A 88 -23.67 6.72 -0.01
N ALA A 89 -22.35 6.80 -0.06
CA ALA A 89 -21.58 6.25 -1.18
C ALA A 89 -21.72 4.72 -1.30
N GLN A 90 -21.83 4.00 -0.18
CA GLN A 90 -22.09 2.56 -0.20
C GLN A 90 -23.50 2.24 -0.73
N ASP A 91 -24.51 3.02 -0.31
CA ASP A 91 -25.89 2.86 -0.78
C ASP A 91 -26.04 3.17 -2.28
N ASP A 92 -25.37 4.23 -2.76
CA ASP A 92 -25.36 4.61 -4.19
C ASP A 92 -24.66 3.53 -5.04
N LEU A 93 -23.53 3.00 -4.57
CA LEU A 93 -22.84 1.88 -5.21
C LEU A 93 -23.72 0.63 -5.30
N GLU A 94 -24.43 0.28 -4.22
CA GLU A 94 -25.33 -0.88 -4.21
C GLU A 94 -26.48 -0.70 -5.20
N ARG A 95 -27.07 0.50 -5.25
CA ARG A 95 -28.15 0.84 -6.20
C ARG A 95 -27.68 0.72 -7.65
N ASP A 96 -26.51 1.22 -7.96
CA ASP A 96 -25.95 1.16 -9.32
C ASP A 96 -25.58 -0.27 -9.73
N LEU A 97 -24.99 -1.06 -8.82
CA LEU A 97 -24.73 -2.48 -9.03
C LEU A 97 -26.02 -3.28 -9.29
N GLN A 98 -27.05 -3.02 -8.50
CA GLN A 98 -28.35 -3.64 -8.68
C GLN A 98 -28.93 -3.26 -10.06
N THR A 99 -28.83 -1.99 -10.44
CA THR A 99 -29.31 -1.49 -11.74
C THR A 99 -28.61 -2.19 -12.90
N LEU A 100 -27.27 -2.30 -12.88
CA LEU A 100 -26.52 -3.01 -13.92
C LEU A 100 -26.95 -4.49 -14.04
N SER A 101 -27.12 -5.17 -12.90
CA SER A 101 -27.46 -6.61 -12.88
C SER A 101 -28.92 -6.95 -13.27
N THR A 102 -29.80 -5.95 -13.28
CA THR A 102 -31.23 -6.12 -13.56
C THR A 102 -31.69 -5.48 -14.86
N SER A 103 -30.84 -4.66 -15.49
CA SER A 103 -31.16 -3.97 -16.73
C SER A 103 -31.29 -4.93 -17.93
N SER A 104 -32.37 -4.77 -18.70
CA SER A 104 -32.64 -5.60 -19.90
C SER A 104 -31.58 -5.48 -21.00
N PRO A 105 -30.96 -4.30 -21.27
CA PRO A 105 -29.92 -4.19 -22.29
C PRO A 105 -28.67 -5.04 -21.99
N LEU A 106 -28.42 -5.35 -20.71
CA LEU A 106 -27.23 -6.07 -20.26
C LEU A 106 -27.48 -7.56 -20.00
N LYS A 107 -28.58 -8.12 -20.53
CA LYS A 107 -28.94 -9.53 -20.32
C LYS A 107 -27.83 -10.51 -20.71
N ASP A 108 -27.06 -10.17 -21.76
CA ASP A 108 -26.02 -11.03 -22.34
C ASP A 108 -24.75 -11.08 -21.47
N ILE A 109 -24.52 -10.07 -20.63
CA ILE A 109 -23.38 -9.96 -19.70
C ILE A 109 -23.81 -9.93 -18.23
N ARG A 110 -25.03 -10.38 -17.94
CA ARG A 110 -25.63 -10.30 -16.60
C ARG A 110 -24.82 -11.06 -15.55
N ILE A 111 -24.28 -12.23 -15.91
CA ILE A 111 -23.53 -13.08 -14.97
C ILE A 111 -22.22 -12.38 -14.58
N GLU A 112 -21.57 -11.73 -15.55
CA GLU A 112 -20.37 -10.92 -15.38
C GLU A 112 -20.66 -9.73 -14.44
N MET A 113 -21.78 -9.02 -14.63
CA MET A 113 -22.18 -7.92 -13.73
C MET A 113 -22.44 -8.39 -12.29
N ILE A 114 -23.03 -9.58 -12.10
CA ILE A 114 -23.20 -10.18 -10.77
C ILE A 114 -21.84 -10.54 -10.15
N GLY A 115 -20.90 -11.03 -10.97
CA GLY A 115 -19.51 -11.28 -10.57
C GLY A 115 -18.81 -10.02 -10.10
N TRP A 116 -18.89 -8.94 -10.89
CA TRP A 116 -18.35 -7.62 -10.55
C TRP A 116 -18.92 -7.13 -9.23
N GLY A 117 -20.24 -7.18 -9.06
CA GLY A 117 -20.88 -6.75 -7.82
C GLY A 117 -20.40 -7.50 -6.58
N ARG A 118 -20.10 -8.80 -6.68
CA ARG A 118 -19.54 -9.56 -5.53
C ARG A 118 -18.11 -9.11 -5.20
N SER A 119 -17.26 -9.00 -6.21
CA SER A 119 -15.86 -8.57 -6.03
C SER A 119 -15.78 -7.14 -5.49
N ILE A 120 -16.57 -6.22 -6.04
CA ILE A 120 -16.53 -4.80 -5.68
C ILE A 120 -17.02 -4.56 -4.27
N ARG A 121 -18.08 -5.25 -3.82
CA ARG A 121 -18.53 -5.18 -2.41
C ARG A 121 -17.44 -5.64 -1.45
N GLN A 122 -16.74 -6.71 -1.78
CA GLN A 122 -15.63 -7.19 -0.97
C GLN A 122 -14.49 -6.15 -0.93
N ILE A 123 -14.07 -5.64 -2.08
CA ILE A 123 -13.01 -4.63 -2.18
C ILE A 123 -13.37 -3.36 -1.39
N ALA A 124 -14.62 -2.89 -1.51
CA ALA A 124 -15.15 -1.75 -0.79
C ALA A 124 -15.06 -1.93 0.73
N ASN A 125 -15.58 -3.06 1.23
CA ASN A 125 -15.61 -3.34 2.66
C ASN A 125 -14.21 -3.56 3.24
N ASP A 126 -13.38 -4.35 2.57
CA ASP A 126 -11.99 -4.62 2.98
C ASP A 126 -11.16 -3.34 2.94
N GLY A 127 -11.32 -2.53 1.91
CA GLY A 127 -10.62 -1.25 1.75
C GLY A 127 -10.97 -0.24 2.84
N LEU A 128 -12.25 -0.07 3.17
CA LEU A 128 -12.69 0.83 4.23
C LEU A 128 -12.28 0.34 5.62
N ALA A 129 -12.32 -0.97 5.86
CA ALA A 129 -11.85 -1.56 7.12
C ALA A 129 -10.33 -1.34 7.29
N ALA A 130 -9.56 -1.58 6.23
CA ALA A 130 -8.12 -1.38 6.22
C ALA A 130 -7.73 0.10 6.35
N ALA A 131 -8.48 1.02 5.72
CA ALA A 131 -8.23 2.46 5.80
C ALA A 131 -8.28 2.99 7.26
N ARG A 132 -9.19 2.46 8.08
CA ARG A 132 -9.29 2.83 9.51
C ARG A 132 -8.09 2.39 10.34
N LEU A 133 -7.37 1.37 9.88
CA LEU A 133 -6.19 0.80 10.52
C LEU A 133 -4.91 1.16 9.76
N ALA A 134 -4.94 2.19 8.91
CA ALA A 134 -3.84 2.56 8.02
C ALA A 134 -2.58 3.07 8.73
N LEU A 135 -2.56 3.12 10.06
CA LEU A 135 -1.31 3.24 10.83
C LEU A 135 -0.38 2.06 10.55
N ASP A 136 -0.95 0.85 10.46
CA ASP A 136 -0.22 -0.34 10.04
C ASP A 136 -0.03 -0.31 8.51
N SER A 137 1.20 -0.57 8.06
CA SER A 137 1.56 -0.50 6.64
C SER A 137 0.82 -1.51 5.78
N VAL A 138 0.56 -2.70 6.31
CA VAL A 138 -0.14 -3.74 5.58
C VAL A 138 -1.58 -3.28 5.33
N ASN A 139 -2.24 -2.73 6.35
CA ASN A 139 -3.57 -2.17 6.22
C ASN A 139 -3.60 -0.92 5.33
N HIS A 140 -2.60 -0.05 5.42
CA HIS A 140 -2.44 1.08 4.51
C HIS A 140 -2.36 0.62 3.04
N ASP A 141 -1.50 -0.34 2.74
CA ASP A 141 -1.29 -0.84 1.38
C ASP A 141 -2.51 -1.61 0.87
N ARG A 142 -3.23 -2.33 1.74
CA ARG A 142 -4.53 -2.93 1.43
C ARG A 142 -5.57 -1.88 1.07
N ALA A 143 -5.65 -0.78 1.82
CA ALA A 143 -6.57 0.32 1.51
C ALA A 143 -6.23 0.99 0.17
N MET A 144 -4.95 1.30 -0.07
CA MET A 144 -4.48 1.84 -1.36
C MET A 144 -4.71 0.86 -2.52
N SER A 145 -4.56 -0.44 -2.29
CA SER A 145 -4.87 -1.48 -3.28
C SER A 145 -6.36 -1.50 -3.61
N ALA A 146 -7.23 -1.46 -2.60
CA ALA A 146 -8.67 -1.42 -2.79
C ALA A 146 -9.11 -0.18 -3.60
N ARG A 147 -8.54 0.99 -3.28
CA ARG A 147 -8.74 2.22 -4.07
C ARG A 147 -8.38 2.01 -5.55
N ARG A 148 -7.21 1.43 -5.84
CA ARG A 148 -6.78 1.18 -7.23
C ARG A 148 -7.73 0.25 -7.96
N GLN A 149 -8.16 -0.83 -7.31
CA GLN A 149 -9.09 -1.79 -7.90
C GLN A 149 -10.45 -1.15 -8.20
N LEU A 150 -10.97 -0.31 -7.31
CA LEU A 150 -12.20 0.46 -7.59
C LEU A 150 -12.02 1.42 -8.77
N GLY A 151 -10.86 2.08 -8.88
CA GLY A 151 -10.51 2.91 -10.04
C GLY A 151 -10.41 2.11 -11.35
N GLU A 152 -9.88 0.88 -11.30
CA GLU A 152 -9.85 -0.04 -12.45
C GLU A 152 -11.26 -0.45 -12.89
N TYR A 153 -12.15 -0.79 -11.95
CA TYR A 153 -13.56 -1.09 -12.26
C TYR A 153 -14.30 0.13 -12.82
N SER A 154 -14.05 1.31 -12.26
CA SER A 154 -14.63 2.57 -12.74
C SER A 154 -14.21 2.85 -14.18
N ARG A 155 -12.91 2.71 -14.48
CA ARG A 155 -12.39 2.83 -15.85
C ARG A 155 -13.01 1.79 -16.78
N LEU A 156 -13.03 0.52 -16.36
CA LEU A 156 -13.57 -0.58 -17.15
C LEU A 156 -15.04 -0.37 -17.46
N ALA A 157 -15.82 0.10 -16.49
CA ALA A 157 -17.23 0.45 -16.67
C ALA A 157 -17.40 1.56 -17.70
N ARG A 158 -16.66 2.68 -17.60
CA ARG A 158 -16.73 3.75 -18.61
C ARG A 158 -16.36 3.25 -20.00
N TYR A 159 -15.35 2.39 -20.11
CA TYR A 159 -14.91 1.86 -21.40
C TYR A 159 -15.97 0.93 -22.00
N VAL A 160 -16.48 -0.05 -21.24
CA VAL A 160 -17.57 -0.93 -21.68
C VAL A 160 -18.82 -0.13 -22.01
N GLY A 161 -19.20 0.81 -21.16
CA GLY A 161 -20.37 1.66 -21.36
C GLY A 161 -20.28 2.54 -22.61
N THR A 162 -19.12 3.10 -22.89
CA THR A 162 -18.89 3.92 -24.09
C THR A 162 -18.98 3.08 -25.38
N LEU A 163 -18.72 1.77 -25.30
CA LEU A 163 -18.84 0.84 -26.41
C LEU A 163 -20.15 0.03 -26.41
N THR A 164 -21.04 0.23 -25.44
CA THR A 164 -22.31 -0.50 -25.37
C THR A 164 -23.45 0.46 -25.60
N ASP A 165 -24.10 0.32 -26.75
CA ASP A 165 -25.22 1.19 -27.12
C ASP A 165 -26.38 1.10 -26.11
N GLY A 166 -27.05 2.23 -25.87
CA GLY A 166 -28.22 2.34 -25.01
C GLY A 166 -27.99 2.15 -23.50
N SER A 167 -26.77 1.79 -23.06
CA SER A 167 -26.47 1.52 -21.63
C SER A 167 -25.33 2.34 -21.05
N ALA A 168 -24.71 3.22 -21.85
CA ALA A 168 -23.59 4.08 -21.45
C ALA A 168 -23.84 4.83 -20.14
N ILE A 169 -25.04 5.38 -19.95
CA ILE A 169 -25.40 6.14 -18.74
C ILE A 169 -25.40 5.27 -17.47
N LEU A 170 -25.79 3.99 -17.57
CA LEU A 170 -25.82 3.07 -16.43
C LEU A 170 -24.40 2.79 -15.95
N PHE A 171 -23.50 2.49 -16.89
CA PHE A 171 -22.09 2.26 -16.59
C PHE A 171 -21.39 3.52 -16.07
N ARG A 172 -21.75 4.70 -16.56
CA ARG A 172 -21.17 5.97 -16.07
C ARG A 172 -21.55 6.28 -14.64
N ARG A 173 -22.83 6.14 -14.28
CA ARG A 173 -23.28 6.34 -12.88
C ARG A 173 -22.57 5.37 -11.95
N PHE A 174 -22.53 4.10 -12.34
CA PHE A 174 -21.77 3.10 -11.61
C PHE A 174 -20.28 3.43 -11.46
N ALA A 175 -19.63 3.93 -12.53
CA ALA A 175 -18.24 4.37 -12.46
C ALA A 175 -18.05 5.57 -11.53
N GLN A 176 -18.99 6.53 -11.52
CA GLN A 176 -18.99 7.65 -10.56
C GLN A 176 -19.09 7.13 -9.12
N SER A 177 -19.96 6.16 -8.84
CA SER A 177 -20.08 5.54 -7.51
C SER A 177 -18.78 4.86 -7.08
N CYS A 178 -18.10 4.14 -7.99
CA CYS A 178 -16.77 3.58 -7.73
C CYS A 178 -15.72 4.67 -7.44
N ASP A 179 -15.73 5.77 -8.20
CA ASP A 179 -14.80 6.90 -8.02
C ASP A 179 -14.97 7.60 -6.68
N VAL A 180 -16.22 7.87 -6.29
CA VAL A 180 -16.55 8.49 -5.01
C VAL A 180 -16.04 7.61 -3.87
N LEU A 181 -16.30 6.31 -3.92
CA LEU A 181 -15.83 5.40 -2.89
C LEU A 181 -14.29 5.30 -2.86
N ALA A 182 -13.64 5.26 -4.02
CA ALA A 182 -12.18 5.27 -4.12
C ALA A 182 -11.57 6.54 -3.53
N ALA A 183 -12.20 7.71 -3.73
CA ALA A 183 -11.79 8.98 -3.13
C ALA A 183 -12.02 8.98 -1.60
N LEU A 184 -13.15 8.45 -1.13
CA LEU A 184 -13.44 8.32 0.29
C LEU A 184 -12.48 7.39 1.02
N ILE A 185 -11.92 6.36 0.35
CA ILE A 185 -10.84 5.54 0.93
C ILE A 185 -9.60 6.40 1.24
N LEU A 186 -9.21 7.35 0.37
CA LEU A 186 -8.09 8.26 0.68
C LEU A 186 -8.37 9.13 1.89
N VAL A 187 -9.59 9.67 1.96
CA VAL A 187 -10.05 10.46 3.10
C VAL A 187 -10.05 9.62 4.37
N ALA A 188 -10.57 8.39 4.32
CA ALA A 188 -10.62 7.47 5.44
C ALA A 188 -9.22 7.06 5.94
N ILE A 189 -8.24 6.90 5.04
CA ILE A 189 -6.83 6.69 5.42
C ILE A 189 -6.34 7.92 6.20
N GLY A 190 -6.53 9.13 5.66
CA GLY A 190 -6.13 10.36 6.35
C GLY A 190 -6.82 10.56 7.69
N GLU A 191 -8.10 10.23 7.81
CA GLU A 191 -8.83 10.24 9.08
C GLU A 191 -8.32 9.19 10.07
N GLY A 192 -8.01 7.98 9.59
CA GLY A 192 -7.39 6.91 10.37
C GLY A 192 -6.07 7.37 10.98
N LEU A 193 -5.17 7.90 10.14
CA LEU A 193 -3.89 8.47 10.58
C LEU A 193 -4.08 9.61 11.60
N ALA A 194 -5.03 10.51 11.34
CA ALA A 194 -5.33 11.62 12.25
C ALA A 194 -5.89 11.14 13.60
N SER A 195 -6.71 10.08 13.61
CA SER A 195 -7.27 9.48 14.83
C SER A 195 -6.18 8.79 15.67
N SER A 196 -5.13 8.28 15.03
CA SER A 196 -3.93 7.74 15.68
C SER A 196 -2.92 8.83 16.07
N GLY A 197 -3.28 10.11 15.98
CA GLY A 197 -2.47 11.24 16.44
C GLY A 197 -1.17 11.47 15.66
N ILE A 198 -1.06 10.91 14.45
CA ILE A 198 0.02 11.18 13.50
C ILE A 198 0.00 12.66 13.11
N THR A 199 1.18 13.27 13.11
CA THR A 199 1.41 14.65 12.68
C THR A 199 2.51 14.69 11.60
N ARG A 200 2.85 15.88 11.08
CA ARG A 200 3.85 16.03 10.01
C ARG A 200 5.21 15.39 10.34
N SER A 201 5.59 15.31 11.61
CA SER A 201 6.90 14.84 12.07
C SER A 201 6.91 13.41 12.62
N THR A 202 5.76 12.71 12.66
CA THR A 202 5.72 11.36 13.23
C THR A 202 6.18 10.32 12.22
N ALA A 203 7.22 9.56 12.56
CA ALA A 203 7.63 8.39 11.82
C ALA A 203 6.49 7.36 11.84
N ILE A 204 6.12 6.85 10.67
CA ILE A 204 5.18 5.73 10.53
C ILE A 204 6.03 4.49 10.32
N VAL A 205 5.91 3.52 11.22
CA VAL A 205 6.62 2.25 11.12
C VAL A 205 5.96 1.39 10.06
N ARG A 206 6.76 0.96 9.07
CA ARG A 206 6.25 0.31 7.86
C ARG A 206 6.14 -1.21 7.92
N SER A 207 6.28 -1.81 9.07
CA SER A 207 6.28 -3.27 9.20
C SER A 207 5.67 -3.67 10.51
N ALA A 208 4.88 -4.73 10.49
CA ALA A 208 4.37 -5.35 11.70
C ALA A 208 5.55 -5.73 12.62
N ALA A 209 5.34 -5.71 13.94
CA ALA A 209 6.37 -6.04 14.91
C ALA A 209 7.06 -7.40 14.62
N GLY A 210 6.30 -8.41 14.18
CA GLY A 210 6.85 -9.70 13.80
C GLY A 210 7.78 -9.66 12.57
N GLU A 211 7.51 -8.78 11.61
CA GLU A 211 8.39 -8.58 10.46
C GLU A 211 9.65 -7.80 10.84
N LEU A 212 9.55 -6.80 11.72
CA LEU A 212 10.72 -6.12 12.27
C LEU A 212 11.64 -7.09 12.99
N GLN A 213 11.08 -8.02 13.78
CA GLN A 213 11.84 -9.07 14.45
C GLN A 213 12.57 -9.98 13.46
N ALA A 214 11.91 -10.34 12.36
CA ALA A 214 12.51 -11.14 11.29
C ALA A 214 13.66 -10.39 10.59
N ARG A 215 13.47 -9.10 10.26
CA ARG A 215 14.51 -8.24 9.65
C ARG A 215 15.71 -8.07 10.59
N ARG A 216 15.45 -7.81 11.88
CA ARG A 216 16.45 -7.74 12.95
C ARG A 216 17.28 -9.02 13.02
N ASN A 217 16.63 -10.19 12.98
CA ASN A 217 17.33 -11.48 12.97
C ASN A 217 18.17 -11.69 11.71
N ALA A 218 17.67 -11.27 10.54
CA ALA A 218 18.42 -11.34 9.28
C ALA A 218 19.70 -10.48 9.34
N VAL A 219 19.64 -9.28 9.92
CA VAL A 219 20.81 -8.41 10.14
C VAL A 219 21.85 -9.10 11.02
N ILE A 220 21.42 -9.68 12.15
CA ILE A 220 22.33 -10.39 13.07
C ILE A 220 22.97 -11.60 12.40
N MET A 221 22.19 -12.39 11.64
CA MET A 221 22.74 -13.51 10.87
C MET A 221 23.75 -13.05 9.82
N ALA A 222 23.48 -11.95 9.11
CA ALA A 222 24.40 -11.39 8.14
C ALA A 222 25.69 -10.84 8.78
N LEU A 223 25.59 -10.24 9.96
CA LEU A 223 26.76 -9.81 10.74
C LEU A 223 27.62 -11.02 11.15
N ARG A 224 27.00 -12.09 11.68
CA ARG A 224 27.71 -13.31 12.06
C ARG A 224 28.44 -13.95 10.88
N SER A 225 27.81 -13.93 9.69
CA SER A 225 28.45 -14.36 8.44
C SER A 225 29.65 -13.48 8.08
N LEU A 226 29.51 -12.16 8.17
CA LEU A 226 30.59 -11.20 7.90
C LEU A 226 31.78 -11.36 8.86
N THR A 227 31.53 -11.63 10.14
CA THR A 227 32.57 -11.80 11.17
C THR A 227 33.14 -13.21 11.23
N GLY A 228 32.52 -14.19 10.54
CA GLY A 228 32.94 -15.59 10.54
C GLY A 228 32.60 -16.35 11.83
N SER A 229 31.54 -15.96 12.54
CA SER A 229 31.11 -16.55 13.82
C SER A 229 29.95 -17.55 13.71
N VAL A 230 29.58 -17.97 12.49
CA VAL A 230 28.50 -18.95 12.27
C VAL A 230 28.99 -20.36 12.64
N GLU A 231 28.20 -21.09 13.45
CA GLU A 231 28.56 -22.43 13.98
C GLU A 231 28.74 -23.52 12.92
N SER A 232 28.20 -23.36 11.70
CA SER A 232 28.47 -24.27 10.60
C SER A 232 29.81 -23.94 9.95
N SER A 233 30.76 -24.87 9.99
CA SER A 233 32.07 -24.82 9.31
C SER A 233 31.94 -24.80 7.78
N LEU A 234 31.37 -23.73 7.23
CA LEU A 234 31.33 -23.45 5.81
C LEU A 234 32.69 -22.89 5.40
N GLY A 235 33.27 -23.46 4.36
CA GLY A 235 34.64 -23.18 3.94
C GLY A 235 34.78 -21.77 3.39
N GLN A 236 36.03 -21.36 3.16
CA GLN A 236 36.35 -20.09 2.49
C GLN A 236 35.80 -20.02 1.04
N GLU A 237 35.37 -21.16 0.48
CA GLU A 237 34.65 -21.27 -0.79
C GLU A 237 33.18 -20.79 -0.72
N ASP A 238 32.53 -20.87 0.45
CA ASP A 238 31.13 -20.48 0.63
C ASP A 238 30.96 -18.98 0.96
N TRP A 239 32.01 -18.35 1.52
CA TRP A 239 32.02 -16.94 1.92
C TRP A 239 33.27 -16.20 1.43
N PRO A 240 33.41 -15.96 0.11
CA PRO A 240 34.58 -15.28 -0.41
C PRO A 240 34.67 -13.87 0.20
N ARG A 241 35.84 -13.55 0.79
CA ARG A 241 36.26 -12.19 1.18
C ARG A 241 35.43 -11.51 2.29
N GLY A 242 34.71 -12.28 3.12
CA GLY A 242 33.96 -11.73 4.27
C GLY A 242 34.86 -11.07 5.31
N ILE A 243 35.84 -11.82 5.83
CA ILE A 243 36.78 -11.35 6.86
C ILE A 243 37.64 -10.18 6.38
N GLU A 244 38.02 -10.18 5.10
CA GLU A 244 38.81 -9.10 4.50
C GLU A 244 38.00 -7.80 4.37
N ALA A 245 36.74 -7.92 3.94
CA ALA A 245 35.80 -6.81 3.91
C ALA A 245 35.51 -6.27 5.32
N TYR A 246 35.36 -7.15 6.32
CA TYR A 246 35.22 -6.77 7.72
C TYR A 246 36.43 -5.99 8.24
N ARG A 247 37.65 -6.48 8.00
CA ARG A 247 38.89 -5.77 8.36
C ARG A 247 38.99 -4.41 7.69
N SER A 248 38.62 -4.32 6.42
CA SER A 248 38.63 -3.07 5.66
C SER A 248 37.61 -2.08 6.20
N LEU A 249 36.39 -2.54 6.56
CA LEU A 249 35.37 -1.73 7.22
C LEU A 249 35.87 -1.18 8.55
N VAL A 250 36.43 -2.03 9.41
CA VAL A 250 36.96 -1.61 10.72
C VAL A 250 38.06 -0.55 10.54
N ARG A 251 39.03 -0.76 9.63
CA ARG A 251 40.08 0.22 9.35
C ARG A 251 39.53 1.55 8.83
N GLN A 252 38.53 1.53 7.95
CA GLN A 252 37.91 2.76 7.45
C GLN A 252 37.16 3.51 8.55
N LEU A 253 36.43 2.78 9.42
CA LEU A 253 35.75 3.38 10.57
C LEU A 253 36.74 3.98 11.57
N GLU A 254 37.87 3.31 11.82
CA GLU A 254 38.96 3.81 12.68
C GLU A 254 39.62 5.05 12.07
N ALA A 255 39.97 5.03 10.78
CA ALA A 255 40.54 6.17 10.07
C ALA A 255 39.57 7.37 10.02
N GLY A 256 38.27 7.10 9.92
CA GLY A 256 37.21 8.12 9.96
C GLY A 256 36.80 8.58 11.37
N GLY A 257 37.44 8.06 12.43
CA GLY A 257 37.11 8.40 13.82
C GLY A 257 35.71 7.98 14.29
N GLN A 258 35.07 7.04 13.60
CA GLN A 258 33.69 6.62 13.85
C GLN A 258 33.61 5.48 14.88
N ALA A 259 34.08 5.76 16.11
CA ALA A 259 34.09 4.76 17.19
C ALA A 259 32.66 4.30 17.58
N ASP A 260 31.67 5.18 17.42
CA ASP A 260 30.26 4.87 17.62
C ASP A 260 29.75 3.86 16.58
N LEU A 261 30.12 3.98 15.32
CA LEU A 261 29.72 3.02 14.28
C LEU A 261 30.45 1.68 14.45
N ARG A 262 31.72 1.71 14.86
CA ARG A 262 32.50 0.48 15.13
C ARG A 262 31.86 -0.36 16.24
N ALA A 263 31.29 0.27 17.26
CA ALA A 263 30.55 -0.45 18.31
C ALA A 263 29.34 -1.23 17.75
N LEU A 264 28.73 -0.80 16.65
CA LEU A 264 27.62 -1.52 16.00
C LEU A 264 28.06 -2.76 15.20
N LEU A 265 29.37 -3.02 15.09
CA LEU A 265 29.88 -4.27 14.56
C LEU A 265 29.94 -5.39 15.61
N GLU A 266 29.71 -5.04 16.88
CA GLU A 266 29.50 -6.03 17.95
C GLU A 266 28.04 -6.46 17.97
N GLU A 267 27.82 -7.79 17.99
CA GLU A 267 26.49 -8.36 17.92
C GLU A 267 25.56 -7.87 19.05
N SER A 268 26.06 -7.79 20.28
CA SER A 268 25.28 -7.35 21.45
C SER A 268 24.84 -5.89 21.35
N ALA A 269 25.74 -5.01 20.89
CA ALA A 269 25.45 -3.59 20.72
C ALA A 269 24.50 -3.33 19.55
N LEU A 270 24.67 -4.05 18.43
CA LEU A 270 23.78 -3.97 17.29
C LEU A 270 22.38 -4.51 17.63
N SER A 271 22.32 -5.68 18.26
CA SER A 271 21.11 -6.32 18.76
C SER A 271 20.34 -5.34 19.64
N LYS A 272 20.98 -4.82 20.69
CA LYS A 272 20.34 -3.90 21.63
C LYS A 272 19.81 -2.64 20.93
N ALA A 273 20.60 -2.03 20.05
CA ALA A 273 20.16 -0.82 19.32
C ALA A 273 18.98 -1.09 18.38
N MET A 274 18.87 -2.30 17.81
CA MET A 274 17.70 -2.70 17.01
C MET A 274 16.50 -3.04 17.90
N ASP A 275 16.71 -3.75 19.00
CA ASP A 275 15.66 -4.11 19.97
C ASP A 275 15.04 -2.84 20.58
N ASP A 276 15.84 -1.83 20.93
CA ASP A 276 15.37 -0.52 21.38
C ASP A 276 14.43 0.14 20.34
N LEU A 277 14.72 0.03 19.04
CA LEU A 277 13.84 0.54 17.98
C LEU A 277 12.57 -0.30 17.80
N VAL A 278 12.66 -1.62 17.96
CA VAL A 278 11.49 -2.50 17.91
C VAL A 278 10.58 -2.20 19.08
N ASP A 279 11.11 -2.08 20.30
CA ASP A 279 10.31 -1.80 21.49
C ASP A 279 9.57 -0.46 21.35
N LEU A 280 10.24 0.59 20.87
CA LEU A 280 9.62 1.87 20.56
C LEU A 280 8.51 1.77 19.48
N SER A 281 8.56 0.79 18.59
CA SER A 281 7.53 0.56 17.56
C SER A 281 6.30 -0.21 18.05
N THR A 282 6.40 -0.94 19.16
CA THR A 282 5.31 -1.76 19.71
C THR A 282 4.28 -0.95 20.52
N GLY A 283 4.64 0.26 20.94
CA GLY A 283 3.72 1.20 21.58
C GLY A 283 2.74 1.80 20.57
N ALA A 284 1.57 1.18 20.40
CA ALA A 284 0.50 1.68 19.51
C ALA A 284 -0.19 2.98 20.00
N SER A 285 0.34 3.63 21.05
CA SER A 285 -0.18 4.91 21.56
C SER A 285 0.35 6.08 20.74
N VAL A 286 -0.40 7.18 20.73
CA VAL A 286 0.00 8.45 20.09
C VAL A 286 1.31 8.96 20.69
N GLU A 287 1.46 8.82 21.99
CA GLU A 287 2.66 9.19 22.74
C GLU A 287 3.85 8.33 22.31
N GLY A 288 3.67 7.01 22.17
CA GLY A 288 4.71 6.07 21.72
C GLY A 288 5.18 6.33 20.29
N LEU A 289 4.27 6.65 19.36
CA LEU A 289 4.63 7.02 17.98
C LEU A 289 5.39 8.35 17.90
N ARG A 290 5.05 9.31 18.77
CA ARG A 290 5.80 10.58 18.88
C ARG A 290 7.18 10.36 19.50
N GLU A 291 7.25 9.55 20.55
CA GLU A 291 8.51 9.15 21.17
C GLU A 291 9.41 8.46 20.16
N LEU A 292 8.89 7.45 19.43
CA LEU A 292 9.60 6.80 18.34
C LEU A 292 10.10 7.81 17.30
N SER A 293 9.26 8.74 16.84
CA SER A 293 9.66 9.69 15.79
C SER A 293 10.87 10.56 16.16
N THR A 294 11.02 10.87 17.45
CA THR A 294 12.11 11.71 17.94
C THR A 294 13.31 10.88 18.36
N ALA A 295 13.09 9.78 19.07
CA ALA A 295 14.14 8.89 19.59
C ALA A 295 14.79 8.02 18.51
N SER A 296 14.01 7.56 17.51
CA SER A 296 14.53 6.67 16.47
C SER A 296 15.46 7.37 15.48
N SER A 297 15.31 8.68 15.29
CA SER A 297 16.00 9.43 14.23
C SER A 297 17.52 9.36 14.35
N LEU A 298 18.05 9.44 15.58
CA LEU A 298 19.48 9.33 15.85
C LEU A 298 20.01 7.91 15.61
N LEU A 299 19.27 6.88 16.03
CA LEU A 299 19.65 5.48 15.81
C LEU A 299 19.58 5.11 14.33
N VAL A 300 18.53 5.52 13.63
CA VAL A 300 18.38 5.36 12.18
C VAL A 300 19.51 6.06 11.43
N HIS A 301 19.85 7.31 11.77
CA HIS A 301 20.97 8.02 11.16
C HIS A 301 22.31 7.32 11.42
N ARG A 302 22.50 6.74 12.61
CA ARG A 302 23.68 5.94 12.94
C ARG A 302 23.79 4.70 12.05
N PHE A 303 22.68 3.98 11.81
CA PHE A 303 22.66 2.86 10.88
C PHE A 303 22.88 3.29 9.42
N GLN A 304 22.27 4.39 8.97
CA GLN A 304 22.48 4.94 7.62
C GLN A 304 23.94 5.30 7.36
N ARG A 305 24.62 5.91 8.34
CA ARG A 305 26.07 6.16 8.24
C ARG A 305 26.84 4.85 8.10
N LEU A 306 26.55 3.84 8.92
CA LEU A 306 27.22 2.53 8.81
C LEU A 306 27.01 1.88 7.43
N ILE A 307 25.80 1.97 6.87
CA ILE A 307 25.47 1.51 5.52
C ILE A 307 26.33 2.25 4.48
N GLN A 308 26.41 3.57 4.55
CA GLN A 308 27.21 4.38 3.61
C GLN A 308 28.69 3.98 3.64
N PHE A 309 29.26 3.79 4.83
CA PHE A 309 30.63 3.27 4.97
C PHE A 309 30.75 1.87 4.35
N GLY A 310 29.81 0.97 4.64
CA GLY A 310 29.78 -0.38 4.08
C GLY A 310 29.72 -0.42 2.55
N GLN A 311 28.94 0.46 1.92
CA GLN A 311 28.83 0.58 0.46
C GLN A 311 30.09 1.17 -0.20
N SER A 312 30.88 1.94 0.56
CA SER A 312 32.10 2.59 0.05
C SER A 312 33.34 1.68 0.03
N ILE A 313 33.25 0.48 0.59
CA ILE A 313 34.38 -0.45 0.67
C ILE A 313 34.62 -1.12 -0.67
N GLN A 314 35.80 -0.87 -1.22
CA GLN A 314 36.37 -1.65 -2.30
C GLN A 314 37.34 -2.67 -1.70
N VAL A 315 37.13 -3.95 -1.96
CA VAL A 315 38.08 -5.00 -1.54
C VAL A 315 39.19 -5.08 -2.59
N PRO A 316 40.47 -4.81 -2.25
CA PRO A 316 41.57 -4.89 -3.21
C PRO A 316 41.79 -6.33 -3.71
N ILE A 317 42.17 -6.49 -4.98
CA ILE A 317 42.77 -7.74 -5.48
C ILE A 317 44.14 -7.39 -6.08
N ASP A 318 45.16 -8.20 -5.77
CA ASP A 318 46.50 -8.15 -6.38
C ASP A 318 46.56 -8.76 -7.81
N GLU A 319 45.41 -8.94 -8.49
CA GLU A 319 45.31 -9.49 -9.85
C GLU A 319 44.53 -8.55 -10.78
N PRO A 320 44.94 -8.43 -12.06
CA PRO A 320 44.34 -7.50 -13.01
C PRO A 320 43.02 -8.06 -13.55
N ILE A 321 41.89 -7.72 -12.93
CA ILE A 321 40.57 -8.02 -13.49
C ILE A 321 40.04 -6.81 -14.27
N THR A 322 39.87 -7.01 -15.58
CA THR A 322 39.13 -6.12 -16.49
C THR A 322 37.64 -6.14 -16.14
N LEU A 323 37.08 -4.96 -15.82
CA LEU A 323 35.68 -4.64 -15.48
C LEU A 323 35.18 -5.04 -14.08
N GLY A 324 35.15 -4.03 -13.20
CA GLY A 324 34.34 -4.01 -11.97
C GLY A 324 35.12 -4.27 -10.69
N SER A 325 34.92 -3.41 -9.68
CA SER A 325 35.44 -3.66 -8.33
C SER A 325 34.77 -4.92 -7.76
N PRO A 326 35.54 -5.88 -7.24
CA PRO A 326 35.00 -7.14 -6.74
C PRO A 326 34.28 -6.94 -5.40
N GLU A 327 32.99 -7.28 -5.35
CA GLU A 327 32.16 -7.17 -4.14
C GLU A 327 32.39 -8.36 -3.19
N SER A 328 32.22 -8.12 -1.88
CA SER A 328 32.17 -9.15 -0.83
C SER A 328 30.71 -9.51 -0.54
N PRO A 329 30.23 -10.71 -0.91
CA PRO A 329 28.84 -11.10 -0.69
C PRO A 329 28.37 -11.00 0.77
N PRO A 330 29.18 -11.39 1.80
CA PRO A 330 28.81 -11.19 3.20
C PRO A 330 28.58 -9.72 3.57
N LEU A 331 29.43 -8.81 3.08
CA LEU A 331 29.31 -7.38 3.36
C LEU A 331 28.06 -6.79 2.68
N VAL A 332 27.81 -7.16 1.43
CA VAL A 332 26.61 -6.74 0.69
C VAL A 332 25.35 -7.26 1.39
N ALA A 333 25.34 -8.52 1.84
CA ALA A 333 24.22 -9.10 2.57
C ALA A 333 23.96 -8.38 3.90
N PHE A 334 25.01 -8.04 4.65
CA PHE A 334 24.89 -7.27 5.90
C PHE A 334 24.33 -5.87 5.64
N VAL A 335 24.93 -5.12 4.72
CA VAL A 335 24.51 -3.76 4.36
C VAL A 335 23.08 -3.75 3.82
N SER A 336 22.72 -4.69 2.96
CA SER A 336 21.36 -4.79 2.39
C SER A 336 20.33 -5.17 3.45
N SER A 337 20.65 -6.09 4.35
CA SER A 337 19.75 -6.46 5.46
C SER A 337 19.56 -5.30 6.42
N LEU A 338 20.64 -4.56 6.73
CA LEU A 338 20.58 -3.38 7.59
C LEU A 338 19.78 -2.25 6.93
N GLN A 339 19.95 -2.05 5.62
CA GLN A 339 19.13 -1.11 4.83
C GLN A 339 17.65 -1.48 4.90
N LEU A 340 17.31 -2.76 4.70
CA LEU A 340 15.91 -3.23 4.81
C LEU A 340 15.33 -2.99 6.21
N PHE A 341 16.10 -3.16 7.28
CA PHE A 341 15.64 -2.84 8.63
C PHE A 341 15.42 -1.33 8.80
N VAL A 342 16.38 -0.51 8.38
CA VAL A 342 16.30 0.96 8.45
C VAL A 342 15.14 1.53 7.65
N ASP A 343 14.86 0.98 6.46
CA ASP A 343 13.76 1.41 5.58
C ASP A 343 12.38 1.29 6.23
N ALA A 344 12.24 0.47 7.28
CA ALA A 344 11.02 0.36 8.06
C ALA A 344 10.74 1.58 8.95
N PHE A 345 11.76 2.36 9.29
CA PHE A 345 11.68 3.51 10.22
C PHE A 345 11.81 4.87 9.55
N VAL A 346 12.24 4.92 8.28
CA VAL A 346 12.24 6.18 7.51
C VAL A 346 10.79 6.65 7.35
N SER A 347 10.49 7.93 7.62
CA SER A 347 9.13 8.47 7.53
C SER A 347 8.57 8.27 6.13
N GLN A 348 7.41 7.62 6.03
CA GLN A 348 6.86 7.22 4.74
C GLN A 348 5.53 7.91 4.41
N GLY A 349 5.30 8.10 3.11
CA GLY A 349 4.66 9.28 2.49
C GLY A 349 3.16 9.51 2.68
N SER A 350 2.51 8.78 3.57
CA SER A 350 1.06 8.86 3.79
C SER A 350 0.64 10.03 4.68
N SER A 351 1.60 10.73 5.31
CA SER A 351 1.32 11.94 6.10
C SER A 351 0.65 13.04 5.26
N ARG A 352 0.85 13.05 3.94
CA ARG A 352 0.18 13.97 3.03
C ARG A 352 -1.33 13.73 2.93
N LEU A 353 -1.79 12.51 3.18
CA LEU A 353 -3.22 12.17 3.18
C LEU A 353 -3.99 12.85 4.31
N LEU A 354 -3.30 13.29 5.37
CA LEU A 354 -3.90 14.17 6.38
C LEU A 354 -4.48 15.42 5.70
N TYR A 355 -3.73 16.04 4.79
CA TYR A 355 -4.16 17.26 4.08
C TYR A 355 -5.28 17.02 3.07
N VAL A 356 -5.44 15.80 2.58
CA VAL A 356 -6.58 15.41 1.74
C VAL A 356 -7.83 15.25 2.60
N ALA A 357 -7.71 14.62 3.77
CA ALA A 357 -8.84 14.36 4.64
C ALA A 357 -9.34 15.60 5.40
N ARG A 358 -8.43 16.47 5.87
CA ARG A 358 -8.77 17.61 6.74
C ARG A 358 -8.03 18.91 6.37
N PRO A 359 -8.10 19.39 5.10
CA PRO A 359 -7.30 20.53 4.66
C PRO A 359 -7.44 21.78 5.54
N PRO A 360 -8.65 22.28 5.88
CA PRO A 360 -8.79 23.50 6.68
C PRO A 360 -8.21 23.36 8.08
N ILE A 361 -8.50 22.24 8.76
CA ILE A 361 -8.10 22.01 10.16
C ILE A 361 -6.58 21.99 10.31
N ILE A 362 -5.88 21.39 9.33
CA ILE A 362 -4.42 21.29 9.37
C ILE A 362 -3.77 22.65 9.06
N VAL A 363 -4.36 23.43 8.13
CA VAL A 363 -3.87 24.77 7.80
C VAL A 363 -3.97 25.73 8.98
N TYR A 364 -4.98 25.59 9.86
CA TYR A 364 -5.09 26.36 11.10
C TYR A 364 -4.03 26.02 12.17
N GLY A 365 -3.13 25.06 11.91
CA GLY A 365 -1.98 24.78 12.78
C GLY A 365 -2.25 23.78 13.92
N LEU A 366 -3.36 23.03 13.87
CA LEU A 366 -3.71 22.04 14.90
C LEU A 366 -2.60 20.97 15.13
N TYR A 367 -1.79 20.71 14.11
CA TYR A 367 -0.70 19.72 14.15
C TYR A 367 0.70 20.35 14.06
N GLY A 368 0.83 21.63 14.39
CA GLY A 368 2.11 22.37 14.42
C GLY A 368 2.23 23.44 13.33
N ALA A 369 3.21 24.34 13.50
CA ALA A 369 3.52 25.40 12.54
C ALA A 369 4.28 24.82 11.33
N GLY A 370 3.76 25.01 10.11
CA GLY A 370 4.53 24.66 8.90
C GLY A 370 3.77 24.50 7.59
N GLY A 371 2.43 24.47 7.59
CA GLY A 371 1.61 24.32 6.39
C GLY A 371 1.89 23.04 5.56
N PRO A 372 1.13 22.80 4.48
CA PRO A 372 1.41 21.70 3.56
C PRO A 372 2.75 21.92 2.85
N ASP A 373 3.56 20.86 2.76
CA ASP A 373 4.75 20.84 1.91
C ASP A 373 4.40 20.93 0.41
N LEU A 374 5.38 21.12 -0.46
CA LEU A 374 5.12 21.31 -1.90
C LEU A 374 4.46 20.08 -2.53
N GLY A 375 4.85 18.88 -2.09
CA GLY A 375 4.23 17.62 -2.52
C GLY A 375 2.76 17.52 -2.10
N ALA A 376 2.44 17.91 -0.87
CA ALA A 376 1.08 17.94 -0.32
C ALA A 376 0.22 18.99 -1.03
N GLN A 377 0.76 20.18 -1.31
CA GLN A 377 0.06 21.22 -2.08
C GLN A 377 -0.31 20.72 -3.48
N ARG A 378 0.62 20.06 -4.18
CA ARG A 378 0.36 19.44 -5.49
C ARG A 378 -0.66 18.32 -5.39
N LEU A 379 -0.60 17.47 -4.36
CA LEU A 379 -1.58 16.42 -4.12
C LEU A 379 -3.00 17.00 -3.97
N ILE A 380 -3.17 18.03 -3.13
CA ILE A 380 -4.46 18.73 -2.98
C ILE A 380 -4.93 19.28 -4.33
N GLY A 381 -4.04 19.98 -5.05
CA GLY A 381 -4.35 20.52 -6.37
C GLY A 381 -4.78 19.45 -7.37
N LEU A 382 -4.09 18.31 -7.42
CA LEU A 382 -4.44 17.17 -8.26
C LEU A 382 -5.80 16.56 -7.89
N THR A 383 -6.10 16.40 -6.60
CA THR A 383 -7.40 15.88 -6.16
C THR A 383 -8.56 16.79 -6.57
N MET A 384 -8.38 18.11 -6.48
CA MET A 384 -9.38 19.08 -6.95
C MET A 384 -9.50 19.07 -8.48
N ALA A 385 -8.36 19.12 -9.19
CA ALA A 385 -8.33 19.11 -10.64
C ALA A 385 -8.96 17.83 -11.22
N ARG A 386 -8.79 16.69 -10.55
CA ARG A 386 -9.44 15.42 -10.91
C ARG A 386 -10.96 15.50 -10.82
N SER A 387 -11.52 16.13 -9.79
CA SER A 387 -12.98 16.31 -9.67
C SER A 387 -13.54 17.20 -10.77
N PHE A 388 -12.87 18.31 -11.07
CA PHE A 388 -13.28 19.17 -12.18
C PHE A 388 -13.13 18.48 -13.54
N LEU A 389 -12.09 17.67 -13.72
CA LEU A 389 -11.89 16.89 -14.94
C LEU A 389 -13.02 15.89 -15.14
N LEU A 390 -13.40 15.13 -14.10
CA LEU A 390 -14.53 14.20 -14.18
C LEU A 390 -15.82 14.90 -14.66
N GLU A 391 -16.14 16.07 -14.10
CA GLU A 391 -17.32 16.85 -14.51
C GLU A 391 -17.27 17.21 -16.00
N GLN A 392 -16.10 17.62 -16.51
CA GLN A 392 -15.94 17.95 -17.93
C GLN A 392 -16.01 16.70 -18.83
N VAL A 393 -15.44 15.57 -18.39
CA VAL A 393 -15.48 14.29 -19.12
C VAL A 393 -16.90 13.74 -19.19
N ASP A 394 -17.67 13.83 -18.11
CA ASP A 394 -19.07 13.40 -18.11
C ASP A 394 -19.97 14.36 -18.89
N CYS A 395 -19.69 15.67 -18.85
CA CYS A 395 -20.36 16.62 -19.72
C CYS A 395 -20.09 16.32 -21.21
N PHE A 396 -18.85 16.00 -21.57
CA PHE A 396 -18.50 15.64 -22.95
C PHE A 396 -19.29 14.41 -23.41
N ALA A 397 -19.37 13.38 -22.56
CA ALA A 397 -20.11 12.16 -22.88
C ALA A 397 -21.64 12.33 -22.94
N GLY A 398 -22.19 13.26 -22.16
CA GLY A 398 -23.63 13.55 -22.15
C GLY A 398 -24.13 14.37 -23.35
N CYS A 399 -23.22 15.00 -24.11
CA CYS A 399 -23.55 15.99 -25.14
C CYS A 399 -23.49 15.49 -26.59
N GLY A 400 -23.12 14.23 -26.89
CA GLY A 400 -23.09 13.78 -28.29
C GLY A 400 -22.91 12.28 -28.48
N CYS A 401 -23.91 11.63 -29.08
CA CYS A 401 -23.89 10.24 -29.53
C CYS A 401 -23.48 10.15 -31.01
N GLU A 402 -22.37 10.78 -31.40
CA GLU A 402 -21.78 10.56 -32.73
C GLU A 402 -20.62 9.57 -32.60
N ASP A 403 -20.55 8.58 -33.50
CA ASP A 403 -19.55 7.49 -33.49
C ASP A 403 -18.10 8.03 -33.47
N ASP A 404 -17.87 9.23 -34.01
CA ASP A 404 -16.56 9.89 -34.04
C ASP A 404 -16.08 10.34 -32.63
N ASN A 405 -16.99 10.57 -31.69
CA ASN A 405 -16.66 11.02 -30.33
C ASN A 405 -16.24 9.88 -29.38
N VAL A 406 -16.49 8.62 -29.75
CA VAL A 406 -16.15 7.42 -28.95
C VAL A 406 -14.64 7.35 -28.68
N LYS A 407 -13.82 7.60 -29.70
CA LYS A 407 -12.34 7.59 -29.59
C LYS A 407 -11.85 8.65 -28.60
N CYS A 408 -12.42 9.85 -28.67
CA CYS A 408 -12.08 10.97 -27.79
C CYS A 408 -12.49 10.67 -26.34
N GLN A 409 -13.67 10.08 -26.14
CA GLN A 409 -14.15 9.70 -24.83
C GLN A 409 -13.24 8.65 -24.17
N ILE A 410 -12.80 7.64 -24.92
CA ILE A 410 -11.87 6.61 -24.41
C ILE A 410 -10.54 7.22 -23.97
N LEU A 411 -10.02 8.20 -24.72
CA LEU A 411 -8.81 8.93 -24.33
C LEU A 411 -9.04 9.72 -23.03
N LEU A 412 -10.14 10.44 -22.92
CA LEU A 412 -10.46 11.22 -21.72
C LEU A 412 -10.66 10.33 -20.48
N ASP A 413 -11.37 9.22 -20.62
CA ASP A 413 -11.56 8.23 -19.53
C ASP A 413 -10.21 7.61 -19.12
N TYR A 414 -9.30 7.39 -20.07
CA TYR A 414 -7.95 6.92 -19.77
C TYR A 414 -7.12 7.98 -19.04
N ILE A 415 -7.19 9.25 -19.45
CA ILE A 415 -6.50 10.33 -18.76
C ILE A 415 -7.02 10.49 -17.33
N LEU A 416 -8.33 10.43 -17.11
CA LEU A 416 -8.91 10.47 -15.76
C LEU A 416 -8.32 9.35 -14.87
N PHE A 417 -8.23 8.12 -15.38
CA PHE A 417 -7.59 7.01 -14.69
C PHE A 417 -6.10 7.25 -14.41
N LEU A 418 -5.36 7.83 -15.36
CA LEU A 418 -3.96 8.17 -15.13
C LEU A 418 -3.78 9.28 -14.09
N VAL A 419 -4.71 10.24 -14.00
CA VAL A 419 -4.68 11.26 -12.94
C VAL A 419 -4.88 10.63 -11.57
N ASP A 420 -5.77 9.64 -11.42
CA ASP A 420 -5.88 8.86 -10.17
C ASP A 420 -4.58 8.14 -9.83
N ARG A 421 -3.86 7.62 -10.83
CA ARG A 421 -2.52 7.04 -10.65
C ARG A 421 -1.49 8.08 -10.20
N ALA A 422 -1.55 9.32 -10.68
CA ALA A 422 -0.70 10.40 -10.20
C ALA A 422 -1.01 10.74 -8.74
N ILE A 423 -2.29 10.83 -8.36
CA ILE A 423 -2.73 11.05 -6.97
C ILE A 423 -2.16 9.95 -6.06
N ASP A 424 -2.25 8.68 -6.47
CA ASP A 424 -1.71 7.54 -5.73
C ASP A 424 -0.19 7.58 -5.53
N LEU A 425 0.55 8.12 -6.49
CA LEU A 425 2.00 8.29 -6.39
C LEU A 425 2.35 9.43 -5.44
N TYR A 426 1.63 10.55 -5.53
CA TYR A 426 1.81 11.67 -4.62
C TYR A 426 1.37 11.37 -3.18
N SER A 427 0.38 10.49 -2.99
CA SER A 427 -0.11 10.10 -1.67
C SER A 427 0.85 9.21 -0.89
N VAL A 428 1.81 8.56 -1.57
CA VAL A 428 2.86 7.74 -0.94
C VAL A 428 4.26 8.37 -1.06
N GLY A 429 4.34 9.56 -1.65
CA GLY A 429 5.59 10.30 -1.83
C GLY A 429 6.10 10.91 -0.52
N THR A 430 7.41 10.86 -0.31
CA THR A 430 8.06 11.22 0.96
C THR A 430 8.88 12.50 0.92
N ASP A 431 9.23 12.99 -0.27
CA ASP A 431 10.11 14.15 -0.42
C ASP A 431 9.33 15.46 -0.15
N PRO A 432 9.69 16.26 0.87
CA PRO A 432 9.00 17.52 1.16
C PRO A 432 8.97 18.52 -0.01
N ASP A 433 9.97 18.49 -0.89
CA ASP A 433 10.02 19.36 -2.08
C ASP A 433 9.13 18.84 -3.24
N GLY A 434 8.55 17.65 -3.06
CA GLY A 434 7.76 16.97 -4.08
C GLY A 434 8.58 16.59 -5.31
N ARG A 435 9.86 16.22 -5.12
CA ARG A 435 10.80 15.83 -6.18
C ARG A 435 11.36 14.41 -6.01
N GLY A 436 10.71 13.62 -5.17
CA GLY A 436 11.05 12.24 -4.85
C GLY A 436 10.77 11.29 -6.01
N GLU A 437 11.08 10.01 -5.81
CA GLU A 437 10.90 9.01 -6.87
C GLU A 437 9.43 8.88 -7.30
N GLN A 438 8.48 8.94 -6.37
CA GLN A 438 7.06 8.77 -6.69
C GLN A 438 6.53 9.96 -7.50
N GLU A 439 6.93 11.18 -7.16
CA GLU A 439 6.58 12.39 -7.91
C GLU A 439 7.23 12.39 -9.29
N ARG A 440 8.48 11.91 -9.40
CA ARG A 440 9.15 11.70 -10.70
C ARG A 440 8.42 10.67 -11.55
N ARG A 441 7.91 9.58 -10.97
CA ARG A 441 7.08 8.60 -11.70
C ARG A 441 5.77 9.22 -12.18
N ALA A 442 5.14 10.09 -11.38
CA ALA A 442 3.90 10.77 -11.75
C ALA A 442 4.05 11.69 -12.98
N THR A 443 5.26 12.15 -13.30
CA THR A 443 5.52 12.94 -14.51
C THR A 443 5.17 12.21 -15.81
N ALA A 444 5.17 10.87 -15.81
CA ALA A 444 4.72 10.07 -16.96
C ALA A 444 3.26 10.34 -17.32
N VAL A 445 2.42 10.65 -16.32
CA VAL A 445 1.02 11.05 -16.53
C VAL A 445 0.95 12.41 -17.23
N GLY A 446 1.79 13.36 -16.83
CA GLY A 446 1.88 14.66 -17.50
C GLY A 446 2.27 14.54 -18.98
N LEU A 447 3.15 13.58 -19.33
CA LEU A 447 3.47 13.29 -20.74
C LEU A 447 2.29 12.70 -21.51
N ALA A 448 1.56 11.76 -20.92
CA ALA A 448 0.39 11.17 -21.55
C ALA A 448 -0.68 12.24 -21.81
N ILE A 449 -0.93 13.15 -20.86
CA ILE A 449 -1.85 14.28 -21.03
C ILE A 449 -1.38 15.21 -22.15
N ASN A 450 -0.09 15.57 -22.16
CA ASN A 450 0.46 16.44 -23.18
C ASN A 450 0.34 15.81 -24.59
N GLU A 451 0.51 14.50 -24.71
CA GLU A 451 0.29 13.79 -25.97
C GLU A 451 -1.18 13.84 -26.39
N VAL A 452 -2.13 13.62 -25.48
CA VAL A 452 -3.57 13.77 -25.79
C VAL A 452 -3.88 15.18 -26.29
N LEU A 453 -3.32 16.22 -25.67
CA LEU A 453 -3.48 17.60 -26.13
C LEU A 453 -2.93 17.82 -27.54
N VAL A 454 -1.79 17.20 -27.89
CA VAL A 454 -1.21 17.27 -29.23
C VAL A 454 -2.05 16.50 -30.26
N LEU A 455 -2.51 15.30 -29.89
CA LEU A 455 -3.30 14.42 -30.76
C LEU A 455 -4.71 14.94 -31.03
N THR A 456 -5.21 15.86 -30.20
CA THR A 456 -6.54 16.47 -30.32
C THR A 456 -6.48 17.95 -30.71
N ASP A 457 -5.29 18.44 -31.06
CA ASP A 457 -5.09 19.76 -31.66
C ASP A 457 -5.54 19.71 -33.13
N PRO A 458 -6.53 20.53 -33.57
CA PRO A 458 -7.07 20.48 -34.93
C PRO A 458 -6.01 20.60 -36.05
N GLY A 459 -4.88 21.24 -35.76
CA GLY A 459 -3.76 21.38 -36.72
C GLY A 459 -2.78 20.21 -36.77
N LYS A 460 -2.85 19.26 -35.83
CA LYS A 460 -1.89 18.14 -35.68
C LYS A 460 -2.53 16.78 -35.50
N ALA A 461 -3.84 16.75 -35.23
CA ALA A 461 -4.60 15.54 -35.04
C ALA A 461 -4.51 14.63 -36.27
N PRO A 462 -4.32 13.31 -36.08
CA PRO A 462 -4.45 12.39 -37.20
C PRO A 462 -5.91 12.39 -37.69
N PRO A 463 -6.16 12.25 -39.01
CA PRO A 463 -7.50 12.38 -39.57
C PRO A 463 -8.50 11.37 -38.99
N GLU A 464 -8.02 10.25 -38.45
CA GLU A 464 -8.84 9.22 -37.81
C GLU A 464 -9.24 9.54 -36.36
N LEU A 465 -8.73 10.63 -35.77
CA LEU A 465 -8.98 11.11 -34.41
C LEU A 465 -9.28 12.62 -34.40
N LEU A 466 -10.49 12.99 -34.82
CA LEU A 466 -10.95 14.38 -34.76
C LEU A 466 -11.68 14.60 -33.42
N CYS A 467 -11.01 15.26 -32.48
CA CYS A 467 -11.56 15.58 -31.17
C CYS A 467 -11.67 17.10 -30.98
N GLU A 468 -12.88 17.61 -30.81
CA GLU A 468 -13.12 19.01 -30.50
C GLU A 468 -13.27 19.23 -28.98
N PHE A 469 -12.13 19.30 -28.29
CA PHE A 469 -12.15 19.66 -26.87
C PHE A 469 -12.47 21.14 -26.68
N SER A 470 -13.40 21.42 -25.76
CA SER A 470 -13.69 22.78 -25.30
C SER A 470 -12.42 23.44 -24.76
N LYS A 471 -12.34 24.78 -24.87
CA LYS A 471 -11.20 25.53 -24.32
C LYS A 471 -11.01 25.25 -22.83
N LYS A 472 -12.11 25.18 -22.06
CA LYS A 472 -12.09 24.87 -20.62
C LYS A 472 -11.45 23.51 -20.33
N LEU A 473 -11.81 22.47 -21.09
CA LEU A 473 -11.23 21.13 -20.93
C LEU A 473 -9.74 21.12 -21.31
N ARG A 474 -9.37 21.78 -22.43
CA ARG A 474 -7.96 21.90 -22.83
C ARG A 474 -7.12 22.62 -21.77
N ASP A 475 -7.55 23.79 -21.31
CA ASP A 475 -6.83 24.58 -20.31
C ASP A 475 -6.65 23.79 -19.00
N MET A 476 -7.64 22.98 -18.62
CA MET A 476 -7.57 22.11 -17.43
C MET A 476 -6.56 20.97 -17.59
N LEU A 477 -6.60 20.25 -18.72
CA LEU A 477 -5.62 19.22 -19.05
C LEU A 477 -4.20 19.80 -19.12
N ASP A 478 -4.07 20.98 -19.72
CA ASP A 478 -2.80 21.70 -19.86
C ASP A 478 -2.21 22.08 -18.48
N GLY A 479 -3.05 22.58 -17.58
CA GLY A 479 -2.67 22.90 -16.20
C GLY A 479 -2.26 21.66 -15.38
N ILE A 480 -2.95 20.53 -15.54
CA ILE A 480 -2.54 19.27 -14.89
C ILE A 480 -1.18 18.79 -15.45
N ALA A 481 -1.02 18.80 -16.78
CA ALA A 481 0.23 18.39 -17.41
C ALA A 481 1.40 19.29 -16.99
N GLU A 482 1.20 20.60 -16.96
CA GLU A 482 2.19 21.56 -16.50
C GLU A 482 2.53 21.34 -15.02
N GLY A 483 1.55 21.21 -14.14
CA GLY A 483 1.77 20.98 -12.71
C GLY A 483 2.57 19.70 -12.41
N LEU A 484 2.45 18.68 -13.26
CA LEU A 484 3.22 17.44 -13.15
C LEU A 484 4.65 17.55 -13.74
N LEU A 485 4.86 18.35 -14.79
CA LEU A 485 6.14 18.43 -15.51
C LEU A 485 7.04 19.59 -15.08
N GLU A 486 6.47 20.74 -14.73
CA GLU A 486 7.17 21.98 -14.36
C GLU A 486 8.23 21.78 -13.26
N PRO A 487 7.99 21.00 -12.19
CA PRO A 487 8.97 20.80 -11.12
C PRO A 487 10.28 20.13 -11.57
N PHE A 488 10.27 19.52 -12.76
CA PHE A 488 11.34 18.72 -13.33
C PHE A 488 11.86 19.26 -14.66
N GLY A 489 11.63 20.55 -14.96
CA GLY A 489 12.12 21.20 -16.19
C GLY A 489 11.07 21.32 -17.30
N GLY A 490 9.78 21.11 -16.96
CA GLY A 490 8.65 21.33 -17.87
C GLY A 490 8.62 20.38 -19.05
N ARG A 491 8.01 20.81 -20.16
CA ARG A 491 7.81 20.00 -21.38
C ARG A 491 9.06 19.80 -22.24
N LYS A 492 10.26 20.11 -21.74
CA LYS A 492 11.51 20.06 -22.52
C LYS A 492 12.29 18.78 -22.20
N PRO A 493 12.29 17.76 -23.09
CA PRO A 493 12.99 16.50 -22.81
C PRO A 493 14.49 16.64 -22.62
N ALA A 494 15.09 17.70 -23.17
CA ALA A 494 16.51 18.02 -22.99
C ALA A 494 16.87 18.43 -21.56
N ALA A 495 15.92 18.97 -20.79
CA ALA A 495 16.15 19.41 -19.41
C ALA A 495 16.07 18.25 -18.39
N TRP A 496 15.57 17.07 -18.81
CA TRP A 496 15.33 15.95 -17.91
C TRP A 496 16.60 15.12 -17.69
N SER A 497 16.86 14.77 -16.42
CA SER A 497 17.94 13.87 -16.04
C SER A 497 17.72 12.45 -16.58
N VAL A 498 18.81 11.68 -16.77
CA VAL A 498 18.73 10.28 -17.25
C VAL A 498 17.86 9.42 -16.34
N GLY A 499 17.96 9.60 -15.01
CA GLY A 499 17.14 8.88 -14.03
C GLY A 499 15.65 9.22 -14.09
N LEU A 500 15.28 10.47 -14.43
CA LEU A 500 13.88 10.82 -14.64
C LEU A 500 13.33 10.14 -15.89
N LYS A 501 14.08 10.18 -16.99
CA LYS A 501 13.68 9.54 -18.26
C LYS A 501 13.46 8.03 -18.09
N SER A 502 14.33 7.35 -17.36
CA SER A 502 14.18 5.90 -17.13
C SER A 502 12.93 5.56 -16.32
N LEU A 503 12.60 6.36 -15.30
CA LEU A 503 11.37 6.20 -14.51
C LEU A 503 10.10 6.45 -15.35
N MET A 504 10.09 7.52 -16.16
CA MET A 504 8.97 7.81 -17.07
C MET A 504 8.73 6.67 -18.07
N VAL A 505 9.79 6.18 -18.70
CA VAL A 505 9.73 5.06 -19.64
C VAL A 505 9.21 3.80 -18.94
N ARG A 506 9.63 3.54 -17.69
CA ARG A 506 9.16 2.40 -16.91
C ARG A 506 7.65 2.49 -16.64
N GLU A 507 7.14 3.63 -16.17
CA GLU A 507 5.70 3.80 -15.92
C GLU A 507 4.87 3.65 -17.19
N LEU A 508 5.30 4.26 -18.30
CA LEU A 508 4.59 4.14 -19.58
C LEU A 508 4.57 2.70 -20.11
N ARG A 509 5.62 1.92 -19.88
CA ARG A 509 5.66 0.49 -20.23
C ARG A 509 4.69 -0.34 -19.39
N ILE A 510 4.62 -0.09 -18.09
CA ILE A 510 3.65 -0.74 -17.19
C ILE A 510 2.24 -0.42 -17.68
N ALA A 511 1.96 0.85 -17.97
CA ALA A 511 0.66 1.28 -18.49
C ALA A 511 0.31 0.61 -19.83
N TYR A 512 1.27 0.48 -20.75
CA TYR A 512 1.08 -0.21 -22.03
C TYR A 512 0.72 -1.70 -21.87
N GLN A 513 1.27 -2.38 -20.87
CA GLN A 513 0.98 -3.78 -20.60
C GLN A 513 -0.35 -4.00 -19.90
N ALA A 514 -0.66 -3.14 -18.91
CA ALA A 514 -1.97 -3.14 -18.27
C ALA A 514 -3.08 -2.96 -19.32
N GLU A 515 -2.84 -2.09 -20.31
CA GLU A 515 -3.80 -1.85 -21.39
C GLU A 515 -4.11 -3.08 -22.24
N ASP A 516 -3.12 -3.93 -22.52
CA ASP A 516 -3.34 -5.18 -23.26
C ASP A 516 -4.32 -6.12 -22.54
N GLN A 517 -4.29 -6.12 -21.20
CA GLN A 517 -5.21 -6.92 -20.38
C GLN A 517 -6.61 -6.29 -20.34
N THR A 518 -6.71 -4.98 -20.10
CA THR A 518 -7.98 -4.24 -20.12
C THR A 518 -8.68 -4.40 -21.47
N GLU A 519 -7.95 -4.29 -22.57
CA GLU A 519 -8.48 -4.44 -23.92
C GLU A 519 -9.15 -5.81 -24.15
N ARG A 520 -8.50 -6.90 -23.73
CA ARG A 520 -9.07 -8.25 -23.84
C ARG A 520 -10.38 -8.40 -23.06
N LEU A 521 -10.43 -7.82 -21.86
CA LEU A 521 -11.63 -7.83 -21.03
C LEU A 521 -12.77 -7.05 -21.67
N VAL A 522 -12.51 -5.83 -22.14
CA VAL A 522 -13.54 -5.01 -22.78
C VAL A 522 -14.09 -5.72 -24.03
N ARG A 523 -13.21 -6.25 -24.90
CA ARG A 523 -13.65 -7.02 -26.08
C ARG A 523 -14.53 -8.21 -25.72
N SER A 524 -14.27 -8.89 -24.61
CA SER A 524 -15.10 -10.01 -24.16
C SER A 524 -16.49 -9.61 -23.69
N LEU A 525 -16.65 -8.36 -23.24
CA LEU A 525 -17.91 -7.79 -22.72
C LEU A 525 -18.70 -7.02 -23.79
N THR A 526 -18.04 -6.61 -24.88
CA THR A 526 -18.63 -5.80 -25.96
C THR A 526 -18.62 -6.54 -27.30
N GLN A 527 -19.01 -7.81 -27.31
CA GLN A 527 -18.89 -8.71 -28.49
C GLN A 527 -19.72 -8.27 -29.71
N GLN A 528 -20.69 -7.38 -29.52
CA GLN A 528 -21.63 -6.96 -30.56
C GLN A 528 -21.20 -5.69 -31.31
N CYS A 529 -20.06 -5.08 -30.95
CA CYS A 529 -19.67 -3.78 -31.46
C CYS A 529 -18.32 -3.80 -32.19
N ASP A 530 -18.33 -3.45 -33.48
CA ASP A 530 -17.14 -3.35 -34.33
C ASP A 530 -16.60 -1.91 -34.33
N PHE A 531 -15.91 -1.54 -33.25
CA PHE A 531 -15.28 -0.23 -33.14
C PHE A 531 -13.80 -0.27 -33.53
N ASP A 532 -13.39 0.64 -34.41
CA ASP A 532 -12.00 0.84 -34.83
C ASP A 532 -11.07 1.31 -33.69
N VAL A 533 -11.59 1.58 -32.48
CA VAL A 533 -10.79 1.91 -31.29
C VAL A 533 -9.78 0.82 -30.92
N PHE A 534 -10.08 -0.41 -31.33
CA PHE A 534 -9.32 -1.62 -31.09
C PHE A 534 -8.31 -1.94 -32.19
N ASN A 535 -8.51 -1.38 -33.39
CA ASN A 535 -7.69 -1.60 -34.58
C ASN A 535 -7.14 -0.29 -35.20
N PHE A 536 -7.21 0.81 -34.46
CA PHE A 536 -6.99 2.19 -34.88
C PHE A 536 -5.82 2.40 -35.87
N LYS A 537 -4.59 2.05 -35.50
CA LYS A 537 -3.43 2.11 -36.40
C LYS A 537 -2.48 0.93 -36.18
N LYS A 538 -2.10 0.28 -37.28
CA LYS A 538 -1.19 -0.89 -37.30
C LYS A 538 -1.71 -2.03 -36.42
N ASN A 539 -3.03 -2.27 -36.43
CA ASN A 539 -3.74 -3.28 -35.63
C ASN A 539 -3.46 -3.17 -34.12
N ARG A 540 -3.60 -1.96 -33.58
CA ARG A 540 -3.41 -1.68 -32.14
C ARG A 540 -4.57 -0.84 -31.65
N SER A 541 -4.91 -1.03 -30.38
CA SER A 541 -5.84 -0.13 -29.70
C SER A 541 -5.30 1.29 -29.60
N LEU A 542 -6.22 2.26 -29.60
CA LEU A 542 -5.97 3.69 -29.55
C LEU A 542 -5.01 4.08 -28.41
N ILE A 543 -5.25 3.57 -27.19
CA ILE A 543 -4.42 3.87 -26.01
C ILE A 543 -3.00 3.32 -26.17
N ARG A 544 -2.86 2.08 -26.64
CA ARG A 544 -1.54 1.46 -26.86
C ARG A 544 -0.76 2.17 -27.97
N TRP A 545 -1.46 2.64 -29.00
CA TRP A 545 -0.87 3.47 -30.02
C TRP A 545 -0.37 4.80 -29.44
N MET A 546 -1.20 5.53 -28.69
CA MET A 546 -0.83 6.78 -28.02
C MET A 546 0.42 6.62 -27.12
N ILE A 547 0.44 5.62 -26.23
CA ILE A 547 1.60 5.40 -25.35
C ILE A 547 2.88 5.15 -26.16
N ARG A 548 2.77 4.44 -27.29
CA ARG A 548 3.91 4.23 -28.18
C ARG A 548 4.37 5.52 -28.84
N GLU A 549 3.46 6.39 -29.26
CA GLU A 549 3.81 7.70 -29.80
C GLU A 549 4.53 8.54 -28.75
N VAL A 550 4.08 8.56 -27.48
CA VAL A 550 4.82 9.20 -26.38
C VAL A 550 6.25 8.67 -26.29
N LEU A 551 6.40 7.33 -26.25
CA LEU A 551 7.70 6.67 -26.14
C LEU A 551 8.61 6.97 -27.35
N HIS A 552 8.03 7.05 -28.54
CA HIS A 552 8.75 7.32 -29.77
C HIS A 552 9.16 8.79 -29.88
N ASN A 553 8.21 9.70 -29.75
CA ASN A 553 8.39 11.14 -29.96
C ASN A 553 9.27 11.76 -28.86
N THR A 554 9.13 11.29 -27.63
CA THR A 554 9.81 11.89 -26.47
C THR A 554 11.16 11.23 -26.19
N PHE A 555 11.27 9.91 -26.36
CA PHE A 555 12.45 9.14 -25.94
C PHE A 555 13.17 8.42 -27.09
N ASN A 556 12.70 8.56 -28.34
CA ASN A 556 13.22 7.86 -29.52
C ASN A 556 13.32 6.33 -29.34
N VAL A 557 12.42 5.74 -28.54
CA VAL A 557 12.41 4.30 -28.29
C VAL A 557 11.72 3.59 -29.47
N ARG A 558 12.52 3.11 -30.43
CA ARG A 558 12.07 2.40 -31.66
C ARG A 558 12.02 0.87 -31.46
N ALA A 559 10.86 0.36 -31.03
CA ALA A 559 10.35 -1.03 -31.19
C ALA A 559 10.79 -2.17 -30.23
N THR A 560 9.89 -3.19 -30.18
CA THR A 560 9.78 -4.43 -29.35
C THR A 560 9.71 -4.24 -27.83
N MET A 561 8.51 -4.31 -27.21
CA MET A 561 8.34 -4.26 -25.75
C MET A 561 7.88 -5.62 -25.21
N PRO A 562 8.77 -6.35 -24.50
CA PRO A 562 8.69 -6.55 -23.04
C PRO A 562 10.08 -6.36 -22.36
N ASN A 563 10.31 -6.24 -21.05
CA ASN A 563 9.61 -6.60 -19.81
C ASN A 563 9.63 -5.44 -18.77
N PRO A 564 8.54 -5.23 -18.02
CA PRO A 564 8.52 -5.25 -16.56
C PRO A 564 8.10 -6.66 -16.12
N VAL A 565 8.67 -7.17 -15.02
CA VAL A 565 8.31 -8.47 -14.40
C VAL A 565 6.79 -8.66 -14.45
N GLN A 566 6.33 -9.78 -15.02
CA GLN A 566 4.92 -10.16 -15.05
C GLN A 566 4.40 -10.21 -13.61
N MET A 567 3.73 -9.14 -13.17
CA MET A 567 2.74 -9.25 -12.12
C MET A 567 1.38 -9.31 -12.82
N PRO A 568 0.60 -10.39 -12.64
CA PRO A 568 -0.78 -10.37 -13.07
C PRO A 568 -1.47 -9.18 -12.41
N SER A 569 -2.30 -8.44 -13.17
CA SER A 569 -3.24 -7.50 -12.56
C SER A 569 -4.06 -8.25 -11.49
N PRO A 570 -4.42 -7.60 -10.36
CA PRO A 570 -5.33 -8.20 -9.37
C PRO A 570 -6.64 -8.72 -9.99
N VAL A 571 -7.11 -8.08 -11.07
CA VAL A 571 -8.28 -8.51 -11.85
C VAL A 571 -8.05 -9.89 -12.48
N ALA A 572 -6.84 -10.18 -12.96
CA ALA A 572 -6.50 -11.49 -13.52
C ALA A 572 -6.53 -12.60 -12.46
N SER A 573 -6.13 -12.31 -11.21
CA SER A 573 -6.25 -13.27 -10.10
C SER A 573 -7.69 -13.50 -9.64
N SER A 574 -8.52 -12.46 -9.56
CA SER A 574 -9.96 -12.62 -9.27
C SER A 574 -10.69 -13.33 -10.41
N MET A 575 -10.31 -13.10 -11.66
CA MET A 575 -10.95 -13.73 -12.81
C MET A 575 -10.42 -15.12 -13.11
N ALA A 576 -9.17 -15.47 -12.77
CA ALA A 576 -8.71 -16.86 -12.81
C ALA A 576 -9.60 -17.77 -11.94
N SER A 577 -10.13 -17.23 -10.82
CA SER A 577 -11.13 -17.93 -10.00
C SER A 577 -12.52 -18.01 -10.64
N MET A 578 -12.88 -17.06 -11.51
CA MET A 578 -14.18 -17.04 -12.20
C MET A 578 -14.15 -17.87 -13.51
N GLY A 579 -13.03 -17.91 -14.22
CA GLY A 579 -12.84 -18.62 -15.47
C GLY A 579 -12.71 -20.14 -15.32
N GLN A 580 -12.36 -20.63 -14.13
CA GLN A 580 -12.31 -22.07 -13.82
C GLN A 580 -13.68 -22.75 -13.68
N ASN A 581 -14.80 -22.01 -13.82
CA ASN A 581 -16.15 -22.55 -13.74
C ASN A 581 -16.87 -22.71 -15.09
N ARG A 582 -16.15 -22.68 -16.23
CA ARG A 582 -16.72 -23.14 -17.50
C ARG A 582 -16.46 -24.64 -17.67
N PRO A 583 -17.49 -25.50 -17.79
CA PRO A 583 -17.28 -26.88 -18.21
C PRO A 583 -16.75 -26.88 -19.66
N ASP A 584 -15.60 -27.51 -19.85
CA ASP A 584 -15.01 -27.77 -21.15
C ASP A 584 -16.00 -28.52 -22.05
N TYR A 585 -16.57 -27.82 -23.02
CA TYR A 585 -17.18 -28.43 -24.19
C TYR A 585 -16.49 -27.83 -25.40
N TRP A 586 -15.42 -28.46 -25.88
CA TRP A 586 -15.05 -28.57 -27.29
C TRP A 586 -13.97 -29.65 -27.40
N SER A 587 -14.39 -30.92 -27.44
CA SER A 587 -13.68 -31.98 -28.14
C SER A 587 -14.46 -32.29 -29.43
N ALA A 588 -13.94 -31.81 -30.55
CA ALA A 588 -14.12 -32.36 -31.89
C ALA A 588 -12.87 -32.01 -32.70
#